data_AF-A0A6J1PPK0-F1
#
_entry.id   AF-A0A6J1PPK0-F1
#
_cell.length_a   1.000
_cell.length_b   1.000
_cell.length_c   1.000
_cell.angle_alpha   90.00
_cell.angle_beta   90.00
_cell.angle_gamma   90.00
#
_symmetry.space_group_name_H-M   'P 1'
#
loop_
_entity.id
_entity.type
_entity.pdbx_description
1 polymer ?
#
loop_
_entity_poly.entity_id
_entity_poly.type
_entity_poly.pdbx_seq_one_letter_code
_entity_poly.pdbx_strand_id
1 'polypeptide(L)'
;MFCISRKFRKLECAARDGSPTRSEIQRRLGASLAQVLLDYSHQDAVKLLDSLPLTKLSQQSCCATQDGQLKADAMGMWTKEHEVLKSHLHSDILALGEGELKKFQAEIEAATQRKLRDEFAEERHMLEAEKRFAVRRNADEIHARYEEYFRFAQQELEEKLQVELRDTDEKRNKELQKAIVKARIDTTHDVLRKIRPQINLIVTSLYNEFEQIHRAQREKMIADFNKIMRKQYLKQDVRIREIEKKKMEELHVQRRELEIQNVMNIIYIFCMEKLRCSSQLQAVQKHFEVNILSVSNGNLKCICTYVSFFSSKRLDEMLKEKLKDISYLTYLILLYDKCIFYKMP
;
A
#
# COMPACT_ATOMS: atom_id res chain seq x y z
N MET A 1 -17.86 -50.69 -44.36
CA MET A 1 -16.97 -51.82 -44.02
C MET A 1 -17.62 -53.09 -44.52
N PHE A 2 -17.20 -53.59 -45.68
CA PHE A 2 -17.64 -54.90 -46.21
C PHE A 2 -16.48 -55.88 -46.07
N CYS A 3 -16.63 -56.88 -45.21
CA CYS A 3 -15.64 -57.94 -44.99
C CYS A 3 -15.82 -59.02 -46.07
N ILE A 4 -14.96 -59.02 -47.10
CA ILE A 4 -14.84 -60.14 -48.04
C ILE A 4 -13.62 -60.96 -47.64
N SER A 5 -13.86 -62.05 -46.90
CA SER A 5 -12.86 -63.08 -46.61
C SER A 5 -12.56 -63.89 -47.88
N ARG A 6 -11.49 -63.53 -48.60
CA ARG A 6 -10.89 -64.38 -49.65
C ARG A 6 -9.85 -65.31 -49.02
N LYS A 7 -10.24 -66.52 -48.64
CA LYS A 7 -9.30 -67.63 -48.44
C LYS A 7 -9.11 -68.36 -49.78
N PHE A 8 -8.22 -67.87 -50.63
CA PHE A 8 -7.67 -68.71 -51.69
C PHE A 8 -6.58 -69.59 -51.05
N ARG A 9 -6.85 -70.89 -50.90
CA ARG A 9 -5.78 -71.86 -50.67
C ARG A 9 -4.92 -71.83 -51.94
N LYS A 10 -3.66 -71.44 -51.80
CA LYS A 10 -2.62 -71.73 -52.80
C LYS A 10 -2.62 -73.25 -53.04
N LEU A 11 -2.98 -73.66 -54.25
CA LEU A 11 -2.66 -74.99 -54.74
C LEU A 11 -1.16 -75.01 -55.02
N GLU A 12 -0.42 -75.80 -54.25
CA GLU A 12 0.98 -76.12 -54.55
C GLU A 12 1.01 -76.97 -55.82
N CYS A 13 1.44 -76.38 -56.94
CA CYS A 13 1.87 -77.13 -58.11
C CYS A 13 3.24 -77.72 -57.82
N ALA A 14 3.29 -79.01 -57.49
CA ALA A 14 4.54 -79.76 -57.53
C ALA A 14 4.98 -79.86 -58.99
N ALA A 15 6.09 -79.20 -59.33
CA ALA A 15 6.74 -79.35 -60.63
C ALA A 15 7.22 -80.81 -60.78
N ARG A 16 6.46 -81.61 -61.54
CA ARG A 16 6.92 -82.87 -62.12
C ARG A 16 6.74 -82.73 -63.63
N ASP A 17 7.83 -82.84 -64.38
CA ASP A 17 7.89 -82.72 -65.84
C ASP A 17 7.29 -83.93 -66.59
N GLY A 18 6.13 -84.41 -66.16
CA GLY A 18 5.41 -85.50 -66.82
C GLY A 18 3.94 -85.16 -67.02
N SER A 19 3.41 -85.40 -68.21
CA SER A 19 1.96 -85.35 -68.46
C SER A 19 1.27 -86.39 -67.55
N PRO A 20 0.21 -85.99 -66.82
CA PRO A 20 -0.48 -86.90 -65.90
C PRO A 20 -1.13 -88.05 -66.67
N THR A 21 -0.93 -89.29 -66.22
CA THR A 21 -1.54 -90.48 -66.86
C THR A 21 -3.02 -90.59 -66.52
N ARG A 22 -3.81 -91.26 -67.39
CA ARG A 22 -5.26 -91.47 -67.21
C ARG A 22 -5.63 -92.02 -65.82
N SER A 23 -4.84 -92.96 -65.30
CA SER A 23 -5.03 -93.54 -63.96
C SER A 23 -4.83 -92.54 -62.82
N GLU A 24 -3.97 -91.55 -63.01
CA GLU A 24 -3.66 -90.53 -62.01
C GLU A 24 -4.77 -89.48 -61.94
N ILE A 25 -5.32 -89.10 -63.11
CA ILE A 25 -6.50 -88.24 -63.24
C ILE A 25 -7.71 -88.92 -62.57
N GLN A 26 -7.94 -90.20 -62.85
CA GLN A 26 -9.05 -90.96 -62.30
C GLN A 26 -8.96 -91.11 -60.76
N ARG A 27 -7.76 -91.29 -60.22
CA ARG A 27 -7.52 -91.39 -58.77
C ARG A 27 -7.79 -90.08 -58.03
N ARG A 28 -7.48 -88.93 -58.65
CA ARG A 28 -7.61 -87.61 -57.99
C ARG A 28 -8.97 -86.95 -58.15
N LEU A 29 -9.62 -87.13 -59.29
CA LEU A 29 -10.92 -86.51 -59.59
C LEU A 29 -12.10 -87.45 -59.38
N GLY A 30 -11.86 -88.74 -59.22
CA GLY A 30 -12.89 -89.78 -59.17
C GLY A 30 -13.32 -90.22 -60.57
N ALA A 31 -13.79 -91.47 -60.67
CA ALA A 31 -14.08 -92.11 -61.96
C ALA A 31 -15.10 -91.35 -62.82
N SER A 32 -16.15 -90.80 -62.20
CA SER A 32 -17.23 -90.11 -62.90
C SER A 32 -16.78 -88.80 -63.54
N LEU A 33 -15.99 -88.01 -62.82
CA LEU A 33 -15.53 -86.69 -63.27
C LEU A 33 -14.39 -86.80 -64.28
N ALA A 34 -13.51 -87.79 -64.10
CA ALA A 34 -12.45 -88.11 -65.05
C ALA A 34 -13.01 -88.58 -66.40
N GLN A 35 -14.12 -89.31 -66.40
CA GLN A 35 -14.78 -89.76 -67.63
C GLN A 35 -15.37 -88.58 -68.43
N VAL A 36 -16.07 -87.65 -67.76
CA VAL A 36 -16.60 -86.43 -68.41
C VAL A 36 -15.48 -85.59 -69.02
N LEU A 37 -14.35 -85.45 -68.34
CA LEU A 37 -13.19 -84.73 -68.88
C LEU A 37 -12.62 -85.39 -70.14
N LEU A 38 -12.55 -86.73 -70.19
CA LEU A 38 -12.06 -87.45 -71.37
C LEU A 38 -13.06 -87.39 -72.53
N ASP A 39 -14.36 -87.47 -72.25
CA ASP A 39 -15.43 -87.45 -73.26
C ASP A 39 -15.54 -86.10 -73.96
N TYR A 40 -15.15 -85.00 -73.29
CA TYR A 40 -15.17 -83.63 -73.83
C TYR A 40 -13.78 -83.11 -74.23
N SER A 41 -12.74 -83.94 -74.21
CA SER A 41 -11.38 -83.55 -74.62
C SER A 41 -11.12 -83.80 -76.10
N HIS A 42 -10.19 -83.02 -76.68
CA HIS A 42 -9.75 -83.17 -78.06
C HIS A 42 -9.08 -84.54 -78.28
N GLN A 43 -9.38 -85.24 -79.39
CA GLN A 43 -8.88 -86.61 -79.64
C GLN A 43 -7.35 -86.75 -79.53
N ASP A 44 -6.60 -85.72 -79.90
CA ASP A 44 -5.13 -85.73 -79.81
C ASP A 44 -4.61 -85.63 -78.37
N ALA A 45 -5.36 -84.98 -77.47
CA ALA A 45 -5.06 -84.97 -76.04
C ALA A 45 -5.33 -86.33 -75.39
N VAL A 46 -6.34 -87.06 -75.87
CA VAL A 46 -6.63 -88.44 -75.42
C VAL A 46 -5.55 -89.42 -75.90
N LYS A 47 -5.05 -89.29 -77.13
CA LYS A 47 -3.94 -90.11 -77.67
C LYS A 47 -2.61 -89.93 -76.93
N LEU A 48 -2.35 -88.72 -76.40
CA LEU A 48 -1.17 -88.43 -75.56
C LEU A 48 -1.24 -89.06 -74.16
N LEU A 49 -2.44 -89.40 -73.69
CA LEU A 49 -2.66 -90.08 -72.41
C LEU A 49 -2.56 -91.62 -72.52
N ASP A 50 -2.70 -92.16 -73.75
CA ASP A 50 -2.78 -93.59 -74.05
C ASP A 50 -1.59 -94.12 -74.91
N SER A 51 -0.42 -93.45 -74.96
CA SER A 51 0.80 -93.91 -75.67
C SER A 51 1.78 -94.58 -74.69
N LEU A 52 2.39 -95.78 -74.85
CA LEU A 52 2.85 -96.63 -75.98
C LEU A 52 3.11 -98.09 -75.47
N PRO A 53 3.24 -99.17 -76.30
CA PRO A 53 4.07 -99.23 -77.51
C PRO A 53 3.38 -99.71 -78.80
N LEU A 54 3.75 -98.96 -79.84
CA LEU A 54 3.56 -99.17 -81.26
C LEU A 54 4.41 -100.36 -81.74
N THR A 55 3.79 -101.34 -82.40
CA THR A 55 4.51 -102.35 -83.17
C THR A 55 3.80 -102.64 -84.51
N LYS A 56 4.59 -102.57 -85.59
CA LYS A 56 4.45 -103.24 -86.90
C LYS A 56 3.55 -102.55 -87.95
N LEU A 57 4.18 -102.02 -89.01
CA LEU A 57 4.24 -102.56 -90.40
C LEU A 57 2.92 -102.35 -91.16
N SER A 58 2.89 -101.72 -92.34
CA SER A 58 3.47 -102.24 -93.58
C SER A 58 3.47 -101.17 -94.70
N GLN A 59 4.27 -101.45 -95.70
CA GLN A 59 4.89 -100.65 -96.76
C GLN A 59 4.13 -100.76 -98.11
N GLN A 60 4.53 -99.92 -99.08
CA GLN A 60 4.27 -99.91 -100.55
C GLN A 60 2.88 -99.40 -101.02
N SER A 61 2.70 -98.36 -101.86
CA SER A 61 3.35 -97.74 -103.04
C SER A 61 2.86 -98.22 -104.42
N CYS A 62 2.34 -97.24 -105.17
CA CYS A 62 2.39 -97.03 -106.63
C CYS A 62 1.49 -97.83 -107.60
N CYS A 63 0.51 -97.09 -108.13
CA CYS A 63 0.18 -96.83 -109.54
C CYS A 63 0.30 -97.94 -110.62
N ALA A 64 -0.87 -98.20 -111.22
CA ALA A 64 -1.23 -98.27 -112.65
C ALA A 64 -0.36 -99.09 -113.64
N THR A 65 -1.02 -99.83 -114.55
CA THR A 65 -1.14 -99.49 -116.00
C THR A 65 -1.56 -100.71 -116.84
N GLN A 66 -2.60 -100.51 -117.66
CA GLN A 66 -2.91 -101.11 -118.99
C GLN A 66 -3.04 -102.64 -119.15
N ASP A 67 -3.62 -103.17 -120.23
CA ASP A 67 -4.68 -102.79 -121.17
C ASP A 67 -4.85 -104.06 -122.03
N GLY A 68 -6.08 -104.40 -122.39
CA GLY A 68 -6.44 -105.70 -122.95
C GLY A 68 -7.24 -105.53 -124.24
N GLN A 69 -6.50 -105.23 -125.30
CA GLN A 69 -6.89 -105.08 -126.70
C GLN A 69 -7.78 -106.23 -127.23
N LEU A 70 -8.77 -105.92 -128.10
CA LEU A 70 -9.07 -106.69 -129.33
C LEU A 70 -10.07 -105.96 -130.28
N LYS A 71 -9.52 -105.53 -131.41
CA LYS A 71 -10.04 -105.40 -132.79
C LYS A 71 -11.55 -105.23 -133.05
N ALA A 72 -11.94 -104.12 -133.69
CA ALA A 72 -12.19 -104.01 -135.14
C ALA A 72 -12.91 -102.70 -135.50
N ASP A 73 -12.72 -102.26 -136.75
CA ASP A 73 -13.46 -101.25 -137.52
C ASP A 73 -13.04 -99.77 -137.42
N ALA A 74 -12.28 -99.37 -138.44
CA ALA A 74 -11.59 -98.10 -138.68
C ALA A 74 -12.50 -96.88 -138.96
N MET A 75 -13.83 -97.00 -138.81
CA MET A 75 -14.78 -95.88 -138.98
C MET A 75 -15.30 -95.34 -137.63
N GLY A 76 -15.18 -96.10 -136.54
CA GLY A 76 -15.52 -95.66 -135.17
C GLY A 76 -14.38 -94.98 -134.42
N MET A 77 -13.17 -94.97 -134.99
CA MET A 77 -11.97 -94.38 -134.38
C MET A 77 -12.06 -92.85 -134.34
N TRP A 78 -12.60 -92.22 -135.38
CA TRP A 78 -12.73 -90.76 -135.47
C TRP A 78 -13.80 -90.19 -134.54
N THR A 79 -14.92 -90.89 -134.32
CA THR A 79 -15.96 -90.49 -133.37
C THR A 79 -15.52 -90.68 -131.92
N LYS A 80 -14.80 -91.77 -131.60
CA LYS A 80 -14.21 -91.99 -130.28
C LYS A 80 -13.08 -91.01 -129.97
N GLU A 81 -12.20 -90.70 -130.92
CA GLU A 81 -11.17 -89.67 -130.74
C GLU A 81 -11.79 -88.28 -130.50
N HIS A 82 -12.88 -87.95 -131.19
CA HIS A 82 -13.60 -86.69 -130.96
C HIS A 82 -14.31 -86.62 -129.60
N GLU A 83 -14.92 -87.73 -129.16
CA GLU A 83 -15.51 -87.82 -127.80
C GLU A 83 -14.45 -87.79 -126.70
N VAL A 84 -13.30 -88.44 -126.89
CA VAL A 84 -12.17 -88.40 -125.96
C VAL A 84 -11.58 -86.99 -125.89
N LEU A 85 -11.37 -86.32 -127.03
CA LEU A 85 -10.87 -84.93 -127.05
C LEU A 85 -11.86 -83.97 -126.38
N LYS A 86 -13.17 -84.15 -126.62
CA LYS A 86 -14.23 -83.39 -125.98
C LYS A 86 -14.27 -83.62 -124.46
N SER A 87 -14.10 -84.86 -124.01
CA SER A 87 -14.03 -85.19 -122.57
C SER A 87 -12.80 -84.59 -121.88
N HIS A 88 -11.64 -84.57 -122.55
CA HIS A 88 -10.43 -83.91 -122.05
C HIS A 88 -10.61 -82.39 -121.98
N LEU A 89 -11.16 -81.77 -123.03
CA LEU A 89 -11.51 -80.35 -123.02
C LEU A 89 -12.50 -80.01 -121.88
N HIS A 90 -13.52 -80.82 -121.64
CA HIS A 90 -14.44 -80.61 -120.51
C HIS A 90 -13.74 -80.79 -119.16
N SER A 91 -12.85 -81.78 -119.02
CA SER A 91 -12.05 -82.00 -117.81
C SER A 91 -11.10 -80.83 -117.53
N ASP A 92 -10.44 -80.30 -118.55
CA ASP A 92 -9.53 -79.16 -118.44
C ASP A 92 -10.27 -77.86 -118.10
N ILE A 93 -11.45 -77.64 -118.69
CA ILE A 93 -12.33 -76.50 -118.33
C ILE A 93 -12.80 -76.61 -116.88
N LEU A 94 -13.18 -77.81 -116.42
CA LEU A 94 -13.57 -78.04 -115.03
C LEU A 94 -12.40 -77.84 -114.06
N ALA A 95 -11.20 -78.33 -114.39
CA ALA A 95 -10.00 -78.13 -113.57
C ALA A 95 -9.60 -76.65 -113.47
N LEU A 96 -9.72 -75.89 -114.56
CA LEU A 96 -9.54 -74.43 -114.56
C LEU A 96 -10.60 -73.73 -113.70
N GLY A 97 -11.87 -74.14 -113.82
CA GLY A 97 -12.97 -73.64 -113.00
C GLY A 97 -12.77 -73.92 -111.50
N GLU A 98 -12.34 -75.13 -111.13
CA GLU A 98 -12.00 -75.47 -109.76
C GLU A 98 -10.78 -74.70 -109.24
N GLY A 99 -9.77 -74.49 -110.09
CA GLY A 99 -8.59 -73.70 -109.76
C GLY A 99 -8.93 -72.25 -109.45
N GLU A 100 -9.74 -71.61 -110.30
CA GLU A 100 -10.21 -70.24 -110.07
C GLU A 100 -11.18 -70.13 -108.90
N LEU A 101 -12.08 -71.11 -108.71
CA LEU A 101 -12.97 -71.14 -107.55
C LEU A 101 -12.19 -71.22 -106.23
N LYS A 102 -11.15 -72.06 -106.16
CA LYS A 102 -10.27 -72.17 -104.99
C LYS A 102 -9.50 -70.88 -104.71
N LYS A 103 -9.01 -70.19 -105.75
CA LYS A 103 -8.36 -68.87 -105.58
C LYS A 103 -9.34 -67.83 -105.07
N PHE A 104 -10.51 -67.73 -105.67
CA PHE A 104 -11.54 -66.78 -105.26
C PHE A 104 -12.01 -67.04 -103.82
N GLN A 105 -12.14 -68.31 -103.44
CA GLN A 105 -12.47 -68.71 -102.08
C GLN A 105 -11.35 -68.33 -101.08
N ALA A 106 -10.09 -68.58 -101.43
CA ALA A 106 -8.95 -68.17 -100.60
C ALA A 106 -8.82 -66.63 -100.47
N GLU A 107 -9.11 -65.88 -101.54
CA GLU A 107 -9.14 -64.42 -101.52
C GLU A 107 -10.27 -63.89 -100.64
N ILE A 108 -11.47 -64.46 -100.74
CA ILE A 108 -12.59 -64.13 -99.86
C ILE A 108 -12.20 -64.43 -98.41
N GLU A 109 -11.67 -65.61 -98.12
CA GLU A 109 -11.26 -65.99 -96.76
C GLU A 109 -10.18 -65.05 -96.21
N ALA A 110 -9.17 -64.72 -97.00
CA ALA A 110 -8.11 -63.77 -96.61
C ALA A 110 -8.65 -62.36 -96.37
N ALA A 111 -9.55 -61.87 -97.23
CA ALA A 111 -10.18 -60.56 -97.06
C ALA A 111 -11.07 -60.53 -95.81
N THR A 112 -11.81 -61.60 -95.55
CA THR A 112 -12.70 -61.72 -94.39
C THR A 112 -11.90 -61.82 -93.10
N GLN A 113 -10.81 -62.61 -93.08
CA GLN A 113 -9.90 -62.68 -91.93
C GLN A 113 -9.20 -61.36 -91.65
N ARG A 114 -8.81 -60.61 -92.69
CA ARG A 114 -8.21 -59.28 -92.51
C ARG A 114 -9.22 -58.31 -91.88
N LYS A 115 -10.44 -58.22 -92.41
CA LYS A 115 -11.52 -57.39 -91.83
C LYS A 115 -11.78 -57.73 -90.37
N LEU A 116 -11.93 -59.02 -90.05
CA LEU A 116 -12.14 -59.45 -88.65
C LEU A 116 -10.97 -59.04 -87.76
N ARG A 117 -9.71 -59.20 -88.21
CA ARG A 117 -8.54 -58.78 -87.43
C ARG A 117 -8.51 -57.26 -87.20
N ASP A 118 -8.88 -56.48 -88.21
CA ASP A 118 -8.92 -55.02 -88.12
C ASP A 118 -10.03 -54.58 -87.15
N GLU A 119 -11.24 -55.14 -87.26
CA GLU A 119 -12.35 -54.93 -86.32
C GLU A 119 -11.97 -55.31 -84.88
N PHE A 120 -11.32 -56.46 -84.68
CA PHE A 120 -10.81 -56.87 -83.37
C PHE A 120 -9.75 -55.90 -82.82
N ALA A 121 -8.88 -55.35 -83.68
CA ALA A 121 -7.87 -54.40 -83.27
C ALA A 121 -8.51 -53.05 -82.87
N GLU A 122 -9.48 -52.55 -83.63
CA GLU A 122 -10.22 -51.34 -83.32
C GLU A 122 -10.98 -51.48 -82.00
N GLU A 123 -11.73 -52.57 -81.81
CA GLU A 123 -12.48 -52.83 -80.58
C GLU A 123 -11.53 -52.92 -79.37
N ARG A 124 -10.38 -53.60 -79.53
CA ARG A 124 -9.36 -53.67 -78.49
C ARG A 124 -8.82 -52.28 -78.15
N HIS A 125 -8.54 -51.44 -79.14
CA HIS A 125 -8.04 -50.08 -78.91
C HIS A 125 -9.08 -49.21 -78.20
N MET A 126 -10.36 -49.32 -78.57
CA MET A 126 -11.46 -48.64 -77.87
C MET A 126 -11.55 -49.06 -76.40
N LEU A 127 -11.56 -50.37 -76.12
CA LEU A 127 -11.60 -50.89 -74.75
C LEU A 127 -10.36 -50.47 -73.93
N GLU A 128 -9.17 -50.45 -74.54
CA GLU A 128 -7.96 -49.94 -73.88
C GLU A 128 -8.07 -48.43 -73.58
N ALA A 129 -8.66 -47.64 -74.47
CA ALA A 129 -8.89 -46.21 -74.28
C ALA A 129 -9.93 -45.94 -73.17
N GLU A 130 -11.05 -46.67 -73.15
CA GLU A 130 -12.06 -46.60 -72.09
C GLU A 130 -11.47 -46.95 -70.73
N LYS A 131 -10.66 -48.02 -70.65
CA LYS A 131 -9.95 -48.38 -69.42
C LYS A 131 -9.05 -47.24 -68.93
N ARG A 132 -8.27 -46.62 -69.84
CA ARG A 132 -7.41 -45.49 -69.50
C ARG A 132 -8.23 -44.29 -69.03
N PHE A 133 -9.36 -44.01 -69.68
CA PHE A 133 -10.25 -42.92 -69.30
C PHE A 133 -10.86 -43.14 -67.91
N ALA A 134 -11.37 -44.35 -67.63
CA ALA A 134 -11.92 -44.69 -66.32
C ALA A 134 -10.86 -44.60 -65.19
N VAL A 135 -9.63 -45.04 -65.46
CA VAL A 135 -8.52 -44.92 -64.51
C VAL A 135 -8.18 -43.45 -64.23
N ARG A 136 -8.10 -42.60 -65.26
CA ARG A 136 -7.84 -41.17 -65.09
C ARG A 136 -8.94 -40.48 -64.30
N ARG A 137 -10.20 -40.70 -64.66
CA ARG A 137 -11.35 -40.13 -63.96
C ARG A 137 -11.37 -40.52 -62.47
N ASN A 138 -11.10 -41.79 -62.16
CA ASN A 138 -11.01 -42.24 -60.77
C ASN A 138 -9.83 -41.60 -60.02
N ALA A 139 -8.67 -41.43 -60.68
CA ALA A 139 -7.53 -40.75 -60.08
C ALA A 139 -7.84 -39.28 -59.79
N ASP A 140 -8.46 -38.57 -60.73
CA ASP A 140 -8.87 -37.17 -60.57
C ASP A 140 -9.90 -37.01 -59.45
N GLU A 141 -10.88 -37.91 -59.35
CA GLU A 141 -11.86 -37.90 -58.26
C GLU A 141 -11.20 -38.14 -56.89
N ILE A 142 -10.24 -39.07 -56.81
CA ILE A 142 -9.47 -39.30 -55.58
C ILE A 142 -8.64 -38.07 -55.24
N HIS A 143 -7.95 -37.45 -56.20
CA HIS A 143 -7.18 -36.24 -55.99
C HIS A 143 -8.05 -35.08 -55.49
N ALA A 144 -9.22 -34.85 -56.10
CA ALA A 144 -10.16 -33.82 -55.68
C ALA A 144 -10.61 -34.02 -54.23
N ARG A 145 -10.96 -35.26 -53.84
CA ARG A 145 -11.34 -35.58 -52.46
C ARG A 145 -10.20 -35.30 -51.48
N TYR A 146 -8.97 -35.69 -51.81
CA TYR A 146 -7.82 -35.42 -50.95
C TYR A 146 -7.48 -33.94 -50.87
N GLU A 147 -7.60 -33.17 -51.96
CA GLU A 147 -7.46 -31.72 -51.90
C GLU A 147 -8.47 -31.07 -50.96
N GLU A 148 -9.74 -31.49 -50.99
CA GLU A 148 -10.75 -31.01 -50.05
C GLU A 148 -10.38 -31.32 -48.59
N TYR A 149 -9.93 -32.55 -48.32
CA TYR A 149 -9.44 -32.91 -46.98
C TYR A 149 -8.22 -32.08 -46.56
N PHE A 150 -7.28 -31.83 -47.47
CA PHE A 150 -6.12 -31.00 -47.18
C PHE A 150 -6.51 -29.56 -46.90
N ARG A 151 -7.42 -28.97 -47.67
CA ARG A 151 -7.92 -27.61 -47.41
C ARG A 151 -8.65 -27.53 -46.08
N PHE A 152 -9.50 -28.50 -45.77
CA PHE A 152 -10.20 -28.54 -44.49
C PHE A 152 -9.22 -28.66 -43.32
N ALA A 153 -8.24 -29.56 -43.42
CA ALA A 153 -7.22 -29.72 -42.38
C ALA A 153 -6.34 -28.47 -42.20
N GLN A 154 -6.01 -27.76 -43.30
CA GLN A 154 -5.29 -26.48 -43.23
C GLN A 154 -6.11 -25.41 -42.52
N GLN A 155 -7.39 -25.29 -42.86
CA GLN A 155 -8.28 -24.32 -42.23
C GLN A 155 -8.49 -24.62 -40.74
N GLU A 156 -8.73 -25.89 -40.39
CA GLU A 156 -8.88 -26.30 -38.99
C GLU A 156 -7.62 -26.02 -38.16
N LEU A 157 -6.44 -26.25 -38.75
CA LEU A 157 -5.17 -25.93 -38.12
C LEU A 157 -5.00 -24.42 -37.93
N GLU A 158 -5.33 -23.62 -38.94
CA GLU A 158 -5.26 -22.15 -38.86
C GLU A 158 -6.19 -21.61 -37.78
N GLU A 159 -7.44 -22.10 -37.72
CA GLU A 159 -8.41 -21.70 -36.69
C GLU A 159 -7.90 -22.05 -35.28
N LYS A 160 -7.38 -23.27 -35.08
CA LYS A 160 -6.80 -23.70 -33.80
C LYS A 160 -5.60 -22.83 -33.41
N LEU A 161 -4.71 -22.56 -34.36
CA LEU A 161 -3.53 -21.72 -34.12
C LEU A 161 -3.93 -20.29 -33.72
N GLN A 162 -4.96 -19.73 -34.37
CA GLN A 162 -5.48 -18.40 -34.03
C GLN A 162 -6.07 -18.36 -32.62
N VAL A 163 -6.79 -19.41 -32.19
CA VAL A 163 -7.31 -19.50 -30.82
C VAL A 163 -6.16 -19.60 -29.81
N GLU A 164 -5.19 -20.49 -30.03
CA GLU A 164 -4.04 -20.64 -29.13
C GLU A 164 -3.19 -19.36 -29.05
N LEU A 165 -3.01 -18.65 -30.16
CA LEU A 165 -2.35 -17.35 -30.21
C LEU A 165 -3.08 -16.32 -29.35
N ARG A 166 -4.41 -16.21 -29.47
CA ARG A 166 -5.20 -15.28 -28.65
C ARG A 166 -5.12 -15.63 -27.17
N ASP A 167 -5.23 -16.90 -26.82
CA ASP A 167 -5.16 -17.37 -25.43
C ASP A 167 -3.79 -17.10 -24.79
N THR A 168 -2.71 -17.33 -25.53
CA THR A 168 -1.35 -17.06 -25.08
C THR A 168 -1.09 -15.56 -24.95
N ASP A 169 -1.57 -14.73 -25.88
CA ASP A 169 -1.49 -13.28 -25.77
C ASP A 169 -2.30 -12.73 -24.60
N GLU A 170 -3.49 -13.27 -24.34
CA GLU A 170 -4.29 -12.85 -23.19
C GLU A 170 -3.63 -13.22 -21.86
N LYS A 171 -3.04 -14.43 -21.76
CA LYS A 171 -2.24 -14.83 -20.59
C LYS A 171 -1.03 -13.90 -20.39
N ARG A 172 -0.27 -13.64 -21.45
CA ARG A 172 0.88 -12.73 -21.42
C ARG A 172 0.48 -11.32 -21.00
N ASN A 173 -0.63 -10.80 -21.52
CA ASN A 173 -1.14 -9.49 -21.14
C ASN A 173 -1.57 -9.44 -19.67
N LYS A 174 -2.24 -10.47 -19.15
CA LYS A 174 -2.59 -10.57 -17.73
C LYS A 174 -1.36 -10.61 -16.83
N GLU A 175 -0.33 -11.36 -17.19
CA GLU A 175 0.93 -11.42 -16.45
C GLU A 175 1.69 -10.09 -16.49
N LEU A 176 1.76 -9.46 -17.67
CA LEU A 176 2.38 -8.15 -17.84
C LEU A 176 1.68 -7.08 -16.99
N GLN A 177 0.34 -7.05 -17.00
CA GLN A 177 -0.43 -6.13 -16.16
C GLN A 177 -0.16 -6.36 -14.67
N LYS A 178 -0.12 -7.63 -14.21
CA LYS A 178 0.23 -7.96 -12.82
C LYS A 178 1.64 -7.47 -12.47
N ALA A 179 2.62 -7.68 -13.36
CA ALA A 179 4.00 -7.24 -13.14
C ALA A 179 4.09 -5.70 -13.06
N ILE A 180 3.39 -4.98 -13.94
CA ILE A 180 3.34 -3.51 -13.93
C ILE A 180 2.72 -3.00 -12.62
N VAL A 181 1.58 -3.56 -12.20
CA VAL A 181 0.92 -3.14 -10.95
C VAL A 181 1.82 -3.41 -9.75
N LYS A 182 2.46 -4.58 -9.68
CA LYS A 182 3.40 -4.93 -8.61
C LYS A 182 4.58 -3.95 -8.58
N ALA A 183 5.22 -3.70 -9.73
CA ALA A 183 6.33 -2.76 -9.81
C ALA A 183 5.95 -1.34 -9.37
N ARG A 184 4.73 -0.88 -9.71
CA ARG A 184 4.21 0.42 -9.24
C ARG A 184 4.05 0.44 -7.73
N ILE A 185 3.41 -0.58 -7.14
CA ILE A 185 3.22 -0.69 -5.69
C ILE A 185 4.56 -0.70 -4.97
N ASP A 186 5.50 -1.53 -5.42
CA ASP A 186 6.83 -1.66 -4.83
C ASP A 186 7.61 -0.34 -4.89
N THR A 187 7.55 0.35 -6.04
CA THR A 187 8.20 1.66 -6.22
C THR A 187 7.58 2.73 -5.32
N THR A 188 6.25 2.81 -5.26
CA THR A 188 5.55 3.76 -4.38
C THR A 188 5.87 3.48 -2.91
N HIS A 189 5.89 2.20 -2.51
CA HIS A 189 6.22 1.81 -1.15
C HIS A 189 7.66 2.20 -0.79
N ASP A 190 8.63 1.97 -1.68
CA ASP A 190 10.03 2.35 -1.46
C ASP A 190 10.22 3.88 -1.36
N VAL A 191 9.55 4.65 -2.22
CA VAL A 191 9.56 6.12 -2.15
C VAL A 191 8.96 6.60 -0.82
N LEU A 192 7.81 6.07 -0.41
CA LEU A 192 7.19 6.43 0.88
C LEU A 192 8.08 6.04 2.07
N ARG A 193 8.74 4.88 1.99
CA ARG A 193 9.69 4.42 3.01
C ARG A 193 10.88 5.37 3.16
N LYS A 194 11.35 5.98 2.06
CA LYS A 194 12.45 6.96 2.05
C LYS A 194 12.01 8.36 2.49
N ILE A 195 10.82 8.80 2.09
CA ILE A 195 10.31 10.15 2.40
C ILE A 195 9.86 10.26 3.86
N ARG A 196 9.22 9.23 4.42
CA ARG A 196 8.71 9.25 5.81
C ARG A 196 9.75 9.68 6.86
N PRO A 197 10.98 9.14 6.90
CA PRO A 197 11.99 9.59 7.86
C PRO A 197 12.43 11.04 7.61
N GLN A 198 12.49 11.50 6.35
CA GLN A 198 12.83 12.89 6.04
C GLN A 198 11.76 13.86 6.55
N ILE A 199 10.48 13.54 6.37
CA ILE A 199 9.38 14.33 6.92
C ILE A 199 9.48 14.37 8.44
N ASN A 200 9.70 13.21 9.09
CA ASN A 200 9.83 13.16 10.55
C ASN A 200 11.01 14.01 11.06
N LEU A 201 12.14 14.00 10.37
CA LEU A 201 13.29 14.85 10.69
C LEU A 201 12.94 16.33 10.58
N ILE A 202 12.29 16.74 9.48
CA ILE A 202 11.86 18.14 9.28
C ILE A 202 10.89 18.57 10.37
N VAL A 203 9.84 17.78 10.63
CA VAL A 203 8.84 18.07 11.65
C VAL A 203 9.47 18.19 13.04
N THR A 204 10.39 17.27 13.38
CA THR A 204 11.08 17.29 14.67
C THR A 204 12.00 18.52 14.78
N SER A 205 12.72 18.89 13.72
CA SER A 205 13.57 20.09 13.70
C SER A 205 12.73 21.35 13.91
N LEU A 206 11.67 21.52 13.12
CA LEU A 206 10.78 22.68 13.21
C LEU A 206 10.12 22.78 14.59
N TYR A 207 9.68 21.66 15.16
CA TYR A 207 9.10 21.64 16.50
C TYR A 207 10.11 22.06 17.57
N ASN A 208 11.34 21.56 17.50
CA ASN A 208 12.39 21.92 18.44
C ASN A 208 12.80 23.38 18.32
N GLU A 209 12.94 23.92 17.10
CA GLU A 209 13.22 25.34 16.86
C GLU A 209 12.10 26.22 17.42
N PHE A 210 10.85 25.84 17.18
CA PHE A 210 9.68 26.54 17.71
C PHE A 210 9.66 26.56 19.25
N GLU A 211 9.88 25.41 19.89
CA GLU A 211 9.99 25.30 21.34
C GLU A 211 11.11 26.18 21.90
N GLN A 212 12.29 26.18 21.26
CA GLN A 212 13.42 27.01 21.69
C GLN A 212 13.09 28.51 21.59
N ILE A 213 12.50 28.95 20.48
CA ILE A 213 12.09 30.36 20.30
C ILE A 213 11.09 30.75 21.38
N HIS A 214 10.08 29.92 21.65
CA HIS A 214 9.08 30.21 22.66
C HIS A 214 9.64 30.22 24.09
N ARG A 215 10.56 29.32 24.42
CA ARG A 215 11.27 29.33 25.70
C ARG A 215 12.07 30.62 25.87
N ALA A 216 12.87 30.99 24.86
CA ALA A 216 13.65 32.22 24.88
C ALA A 216 12.77 33.46 25.01
N GLN A 217 11.63 33.52 24.32
CA GLN A 217 10.65 34.60 24.45
C GLN A 217 10.07 34.67 25.87
N ARG A 218 9.70 33.53 26.45
CA ARG A 218 9.16 33.46 27.82
C ARG A 218 10.19 33.94 28.84
N GLU A 219 11.42 33.46 28.74
CA GLU A 219 12.53 33.87 29.61
C GLU A 219 12.82 35.36 29.49
N LYS A 220 12.81 35.90 28.27
CA LYS A 220 12.94 37.35 28.03
C LYS A 220 11.82 38.13 28.70
N MET A 221 10.56 37.71 28.54
CA MET A 221 9.42 38.37 29.19
C MET A 221 9.52 38.35 30.72
N ILE A 222 9.95 37.22 31.31
CA ILE A 222 10.16 37.11 32.76
C ILE A 222 11.28 38.06 33.20
N ALA A 223 12.39 38.11 32.46
CA ALA A 223 13.51 39.01 32.75
C ALA A 223 13.07 40.49 32.67
N ASP A 224 12.32 40.86 31.64
CA ASP A 224 11.77 42.21 31.46
C ASP A 224 10.81 42.58 32.58
N PHE A 225 9.89 41.67 32.94
CA PHE A 225 8.98 41.85 34.07
C PHE A 225 9.73 42.05 35.38
N ASN A 226 10.71 41.20 35.69
CA ASN A 226 11.53 41.31 36.89
C ASN A 226 12.30 42.64 36.95
N LYS A 227 12.79 43.13 35.81
CA LYS A 227 13.45 44.44 35.71
C LYS A 227 12.48 45.59 36.01
N ILE A 228 11.24 45.52 35.50
CA ILE A 228 10.19 46.49 35.81
C ILE A 228 9.87 46.46 37.30
N MET A 229 9.64 45.27 37.87
CA MET A 229 9.31 45.11 39.28
C MET A 229 10.41 45.65 40.20
N ARG A 230 11.69 45.32 39.94
CA ARG A 230 12.83 45.88 40.70
C ARG A 230 12.86 47.40 40.67
N LYS A 231 12.61 48.02 39.51
CA LYS A 231 12.52 49.49 39.41
C LYS A 231 11.35 50.06 40.21
N GLN A 232 10.20 49.38 40.22
CA GLN A 232 9.05 49.82 41.00
C GLN A 232 9.30 49.72 42.50
N TYR A 233 9.87 48.61 42.98
CA TYR A 233 10.27 48.46 44.38
C TYR A 233 11.25 49.54 44.82
N LEU A 234 12.29 49.81 44.02
CA LEU A 234 13.23 50.90 44.33
C LEU A 234 12.54 52.27 44.44
N LYS A 235 11.59 52.58 43.55
CA LYS A 235 10.79 53.82 43.65
C LYS A 235 9.94 53.86 44.91
N GLN A 236 9.32 52.74 45.27
CA GLN A 236 8.52 52.63 46.49
C GLN A 236 9.39 52.78 47.74
N ASP A 237 10.56 52.15 47.81
CA ASP A 237 11.50 52.26 48.92
C ASP A 237 12.00 53.69 49.13
N VAL A 238 12.26 54.44 48.04
CA VAL A 238 12.59 55.87 48.11
C VAL A 238 11.41 56.65 48.70
N ARG A 239 10.19 56.41 48.21
CA ARG A 239 8.98 57.09 48.71
C ARG A 239 8.69 56.76 50.17
N ILE A 240 8.87 55.51 50.61
CA ILE A 240 8.70 55.09 52.00
C ILE A 240 9.69 55.84 52.88
N ARG A 241 10.98 55.85 52.52
CA ARG A 241 12.02 56.58 53.27
C ARG A 241 11.74 58.08 53.37
N GLU A 242 11.22 58.70 52.32
CA GLU A 242 10.80 60.11 52.36
C GLU A 242 9.64 60.35 53.32
N ILE A 243 8.64 59.45 53.33
CA ILE A 243 7.51 59.53 54.26
C ILE A 243 7.98 59.32 55.70
N GLU A 244 8.82 58.32 55.96
CA GLU A 244 9.39 58.04 57.28
C GLU A 244 10.18 59.24 57.80
N LYS A 245 11.03 59.85 56.96
CA LYS A 245 11.78 61.06 57.33
C LYS A 245 10.85 62.20 57.73
N LYS A 246 9.84 62.51 56.90
CA LYS A 246 8.85 63.57 57.20
C LYS A 246 8.10 63.29 58.50
N LYS A 247 7.67 62.04 58.71
CA LYS A 247 6.96 61.64 59.94
C LYS A 247 7.84 61.72 61.18
N MET A 248 9.11 61.38 61.06
CA MET A 248 10.09 61.54 62.14
C MET A 248 10.28 63.02 62.50
N GLU A 249 10.42 63.89 61.50
CA GLU A 249 10.50 65.35 61.70
C GLU A 249 9.23 65.91 62.38
N GLU A 250 8.04 65.52 61.92
CA GLU A 250 6.77 65.89 62.55
C GLU A 250 6.69 65.43 64.02
N LEU A 251 7.07 64.19 64.32
CA LEU A 251 7.11 63.66 65.69
C LEU A 251 8.11 64.41 66.57
N HIS A 252 9.26 64.83 66.03
CA HIS A 252 10.22 65.65 66.76
C HIS A 252 9.65 67.02 67.12
N VAL A 253 8.91 67.65 66.20
CA VAL A 253 8.22 68.93 66.47
C VAL A 253 7.16 68.74 67.55
N GLN A 254 6.27 67.75 67.40
CA GLN A 254 5.23 67.45 68.39
C GLN A 254 5.81 67.15 69.78
N ARG A 255 6.92 66.40 69.85
CA ARG A 255 7.61 66.14 71.11
C ARG A 255 8.10 67.42 71.77
N ARG A 256 8.73 68.33 71.02
CA ARG A 256 9.20 69.62 71.55
C ARG A 256 8.04 70.49 72.02
N GLU A 257 6.94 70.53 71.27
CA GLU A 257 5.73 71.26 71.67
C GLU A 257 5.17 70.73 72.99
N LEU A 258 5.07 69.41 73.14
CA LEU A 258 4.64 68.77 74.39
C LEU A 258 5.61 69.05 75.55
N GLU A 259 6.92 69.02 75.31
CA GLU A 259 7.94 69.36 76.31
C GLU A 259 7.79 70.83 76.78
N ILE A 260 7.60 71.77 75.85
CA ILE A 260 7.35 73.19 76.15
C ILE A 260 6.05 73.36 76.92
N GLN A 261 4.96 72.71 76.49
CA GLN A 261 3.67 72.74 77.19
C GLN A 261 3.80 72.18 78.62
N ASN A 262 4.56 71.10 78.81
CA ASN A 262 4.79 70.53 80.13
C ASN A 262 5.57 71.50 81.04
N VAL A 263 6.65 72.10 80.54
CA VAL A 263 7.40 73.13 81.28
C VAL A 263 6.51 74.32 81.63
N MET A 264 5.67 74.77 80.69
CA MET A 264 4.72 75.86 80.91
C MET A 264 3.69 75.51 81.99
N ASN A 265 3.16 74.29 81.98
CA ASN A 265 2.25 73.79 83.01
C ASN A 265 2.93 73.75 84.39
N ILE A 266 4.18 73.30 84.48
CA ILE A 266 4.95 73.30 85.74
C ILE A 266 5.15 74.74 86.24
N ILE A 267 5.54 75.67 85.37
CA ILE A 267 5.70 77.09 85.71
C ILE A 267 4.36 77.68 86.18
N TYR A 268 3.27 77.40 85.48
CA TYR A 268 1.94 77.86 85.85
C TYR A 268 1.53 77.37 87.25
N ILE A 269 1.68 76.06 87.51
CA ILE A 269 1.40 75.47 88.83
C ILE A 269 2.28 76.13 89.91
N PHE A 270 3.59 76.29 89.65
CA PHE A 270 4.51 76.94 90.57
C PHE A 270 4.12 78.39 90.89
N CYS A 271 3.76 79.17 89.87
CA CYS A 271 3.30 80.56 90.04
C CYS A 271 1.99 80.63 90.84
N MET A 272 1.03 79.75 90.55
CA MET A 272 -0.23 79.67 91.29
C MET A 272 -0.01 79.29 92.76
N GLU A 273 0.88 78.33 93.02
CA GLU A 273 1.20 77.92 94.40
C GLU A 273 1.96 79.02 95.14
N LYS A 274 2.88 79.73 94.48
CA LYS A 274 3.56 80.91 95.05
C LYS A 274 2.57 82.01 95.42
N LEU A 275 1.59 82.30 94.57
CA LEU A 275 0.51 83.25 94.87
C LEU A 275 -0.31 82.79 96.07
N ARG A 276 -0.67 81.49 96.12
CA ARG A 276 -1.38 80.89 97.24
C ARG A 276 -0.59 81.01 98.55
N CYS A 277 0.69 80.66 98.56
CA CYS A 277 1.57 80.79 99.73
C CYS A 277 1.72 82.25 100.16
N SER A 278 1.86 83.18 99.21
CA SER A 278 1.97 84.62 99.50
C SER A 278 0.69 85.15 100.15
N SER A 279 -0.47 84.74 99.64
CA SER A 279 -1.78 85.08 100.22
C SER A 279 -1.94 84.51 101.63
N GLN A 280 -1.57 83.23 101.84
CA GLN A 280 -1.56 82.61 103.16
C GLN A 280 -0.61 83.33 104.13
N LEU A 281 0.60 83.68 103.71
CA LEU A 281 1.56 84.43 104.51
C LEU A 281 1.03 85.82 104.90
N GLN A 282 0.41 86.53 103.95
CA GLN A 282 -0.19 87.84 104.22
C GLN A 282 -1.36 87.73 105.21
N ALA A 283 -2.17 86.68 105.12
CA ALA A 283 -3.23 86.41 106.09
C ALA A 283 -2.67 86.14 107.50
N VAL A 284 -1.59 85.35 107.59
CA VAL A 284 -0.88 85.07 108.84
C VAL A 284 -0.26 86.36 109.42
N GLN A 285 0.39 87.18 108.60
CA GLN A 285 0.94 88.47 109.03
C GLN A 285 -0.14 89.40 109.56
N LYS A 286 -1.26 89.56 108.84
CA LYS A 286 -2.41 90.35 109.32
C LYS A 286 -2.93 89.84 110.66
N HIS A 287 -3.02 88.53 110.85
CA HIS A 287 -3.43 87.95 112.12
C HIS A 287 -2.45 88.32 113.26
N PHE A 288 -1.15 88.26 113.01
CA PHE A 288 -0.16 88.70 114.00
C PHE A 288 -0.18 90.21 114.25
N GLU A 289 -0.37 91.05 113.23
CA GLU A 289 -0.52 92.50 113.40
C GLU A 289 -1.72 92.85 114.29
N VAL A 290 -2.88 92.22 114.05
CA VAL A 290 -4.08 92.40 114.89
C VAL A 290 -3.81 91.97 116.34
N ASN A 291 -3.09 90.87 116.55
CA ASN A 291 -2.74 90.41 117.90
C ASN A 291 -1.71 91.31 118.58
N ILE A 292 -0.73 91.85 117.85
CA ILE A 292 0.25 92.81 118.41
C ILE A 292 -0.46 94.12 118.78
N LEU A 293 -1.38 94.60 117.93
CA LEU A 293 -2.18 95.80 118.21
C LEU A 293 -3.13 95.61 119.41
N SER A 294 -3.70 94.41 119.59
CA SER A 294 -4.53 94.13 120.76
C SER A 294 -3.72 94.07 122.06
N VAL A 295 -2.51 93.49 122.01
CA VAL A 295 -1.57 93.46 123.15
C VAL A 295 -1.03 94.86 123.48
N SER A 296 -0.69 95.67 122.48
CA SER A 296 -0.18 97.03 122.70
C SER A 296 -1.25 97.98 123.26
N ASN A 297 -2.50 97.88 122.80
CA ASN A 297 -3.62 98.61 123.40
C ASN A 297 -3.96 98.11 124.82
N GLY A 298 -3.81 96.82 125.10
CA GLY A 298 -3.93 96.27 126.46
C GLY A 298 -2.87 96.84 127.41
N ASN A 299 -1.62 96.95 126.94
CA ASN A 299 -0.50 97.44 127.75
C ASN A 299 -0.53 98.97 127.97
N LEU A 300 -0.97 99.76 126.99
CA LEU A 300 -1.16 101.21 127.14
C LEU A 300 -2.22 101.57 128.19
N LYS A 301 -3.28 100.76 128.30
CA LYS A 301 -4.32 100.96 129.32
C LYS A 301 -3.79 100.69 130.74
N CYS A 302 -2.86 99.74 130.88
CA CYS A 302 -2.22 99.38 132.15
C CYS A 302 -1.18 100.44 132.59
N ILE A 303 -0.44 101.02 131.65
CA ILE A 303 0.57 102.06 131.95
C ILE A 303 -0.10 103.40 132.34
N CYS A 304 -1.23 103.77 131.73
CA CYS A 304 -1.98 104.99 132.09
C CYS A 304 -2.53 104.95 133.52
N THR A 305 -2.89 103.77 134.04
CA THR A 305 -3.32 103.61 135.43
C THR A 305 -2.13 103.66 136.40
N TYR A 306 -0.95 103.19 135.99
CA TYR A 306 0.23 103.16 136.84
C TYR A 306 0.88 104.55 137.03
N VAL A 307 0.93 105.37 135.97
CA VAL A 307 1.55 106.70 136.00
C VAL A 307 0.69 107.73 136.76
N SER A 308 -0.63 107.59 136.72
CA SER A 308 -1.55 108.46 137.48
C SER A 308 -1.46 108.22 138.99
N PHE A 309 -1.17 106.99 139.44
CA PHE A 309 -1.00 106.67 140.86
C PHE A 309 0.29 107.25 141.47
N PHE A 310 1.42 107.17 140.76
CA PHE A 310 2.73 107.62 141.29
C PHE A 310 2.89 109.14 141.32
N SER A 311 2.27 109.86 140.39
CA SER A 311 2.38 111.32 140.28
C SER A 311 1.68 112.03 141.44
N SER A 312 0.61 111.44 141.99
CA SER A 312 -0.11 112.00 143.14
C SER A 312 0.65 111.85 144.47
N LYS A 313 1.51 110.82 144.61
CA LYS A 313 2.15 110.49 145.90
C LYS A 313 3.42 111.31 146.18
N ARG A 314 4.11 111.75 145.13
CA ARG A 314 5.39 112.48 145.23
C ARG A 314 5.22 113.98 145.52
N LEU A 315 4.08 114.57 145.16
CA LEU A 315 3.79 115.98 145.45
C LEU A 315 3.47 116.21 146.95
N ASP A 316 2.87 115.21 147.60
CA ASP A 316 2.41 115.31 149.00
C ASP A 316 3.55 115.18 150.03
N GLU A 317 4.66 114.51 149.68
CA GLU A 317 5.84 114.38 150.54
C GLU A 317 6.72 115.65 150.55
N MET A 318 6.85 116.36 149.42
CA MET A 318 7.67 117.57 149.33
C MET A 318 7.11 118.77 150.12
N LEU A 319 5.79 118.84 150.32
CA LEU A 319 5.13 119.92 151.08
C LEU A 319 5.31 119.78 152.60
N LYS A 320 5.60 118.58 153.12
CA LYS A 320 5.77 118.34 154.57
C LYS A 320 7.19 118.63 155.09
N GLU A 321 8.20 118.62 154.22
CA GLU A 321 9.60 118.79 154.63
C GLU A 321 9.99 120.28 154.75
N LYS A 322 9.44 121.16 153.89
CA LYS A 322 9.76 122.60 153.88
C LYS A 322 9.12 123.41 155.02
N LEU A 323 8.09 122.90 155.71
CA LEU A 323 7.42 123.61 156.81
C LEU A 323 8.09 123.42 158.19
N LYS A 324 9.03 122.48 158.34
CA LYS A 324 9.68 122.18 159.62
C LYS A 324 10.93 123.04 159.92
N ASP A 325 11.63 123.52 158.89
CA ASP A 325 12.91 124.22 159.06
C ASP A 325 12.77 125.71 159.44
N ILE A 326 11.61 126.33 159.21
CA ILE A 326 11.40 127.75 159.53
C ILE A 326 11.02 127.95 161.02
N SER A 327 10.58 126.90 161.72
CA SER A 327 10.23 126.98 163.15
C SER A 327 11.44 126.90 164.11
N TYR A 328 12.63 126.52 163.63
CA TYR A 328 13.83 126.33 164.47
C TYR A 328 14.71 127.59 164.56
N LEU A 329 14.58 128.53 163.61
CA LEU A 329 15.32 129.81 163.61
C LEU A 329 14.75 130.85 164.58
N THR A 330 13.50 130.71 165.00
CA THR A 330 12.83 131.64 165.94
C THR A 330 13.12 131.31 167.42
N TYR A 331 13.64 130.12 167.74
CA TYR A 331 13.90 129.69 169.13
C TYR A 331 15.36 129.89 169.58
N LEU A 332 16.31 130.04 168.65
CA LEU A 332 17.75 130.18 168.94
C LEU A 332 18.22 131.62 169.17
N ILE A 333 17.43 132.64 168.83
CA ILE A 333 17.76 134.06 169.06
C ILE A 333 17.29 134.53 170.47
N LEU A 334 16.43 133.79 171.17
CA LEU A 334 15.86 134.18 172.48
C LEU A 334 16.57 133.59 173.72
N LEU A 335 17.67 132.84 173.59
CA LEU A 335 18.30 132.11 174.72
C LEU A 335 19.81 132.35 174.98
N TYR A 336 20.48 133.24 174.23
CA TYR A 336 21.89 133.61 174.50
C TYR A 336 22.04 135.00 175.13
N ASP A 337 21.24 135.23 176.19
CA ASP A 337 21.30 136.42 177.06
C ASP A 337 21.74 136.07 178.50
N LYS A 338 22.54 135.01 178.73
CA LYS A 338 23.11 134.73 180.07
C LYS A 338 24.50 134.09 180.04
N CYS A 339 25.47 134.86 180.55
CA CYS A 339 26.80 134.44 181.04
C CYS A 339 27.78 134.00 179.92
N ILE A 340 28.84 134.75 179.60
CA ILE A 340 29.92 135.20 180.50
C ILE A 340 30.36 136.64 180.18
N PHE A 341 30.21 137.49 181.19
CA PHE A 341 31.08 138.64 181.49
C PHE A 341 31.91 138.11 182.71
N TYR A 342 33.25 138.10 182.79
CA TYR A 342 34.20 139.21 182.72
C TYR A 342 35.64 138.68 182.95
N LYS A 343 36.64 139.22 182.25
CA LYS A 343 37.68 140.12 182.80
C LYS A 343 38.70 140.48 181.71
N MET A 344 38.66 141.73 181.23
CA MET A 344 39.62 142.83 181.52
C MET A 344 40.59 142.99 180.33
N PRO A 345 41.16 144.17 180.03
CA PRO A 345 40.95 145.55 180.51
C PRO A 345 40.25 146.46 179.49
#